data_AF-A0A947YS13-F1
#
_entry.id   AF-A0A947YS13-F1
#
_cell.length_a   1.000
_cell.length_b   1.000
_cell.length_c   1.000
_cell.angle_alpha   90.00
_cell.angle_beta   90.00
_cell.angle_gamma   90.00
#
_symmetry.space_group_name_H-M   'P 1'
#
loop_
_entity.id
_entity.type
_entity.pdbx_description
1 polymer ?
#
loop_
_entity_poly.entity_id
_entity_poly.type
_entity_poly.pdbx_seq_one_letter_code
_entity_poly.pdbx_strand_id
1 'polypeptide(L)'
;MQVKFIIVVIFLLLGGWFLAQNSQMVQIKFFLWGPGEISLLVLVVFSFLSGVVLSLFISLVDQVKLRRTIKQQKKEIRELKEKSDLSEHISEQRLTTEITEN
;
A
#
# COMPACT_ATOMS: atom_id res chain seq x y z
N MET A 1 -12.82 -6.78 -7.14
CA MET A 1 -11.62 -7.62 -6.92
C MET A 1 -11.38 -8.58 -8.09
N GLN A 2 -12.37 -9.41 -8.46
CA GLN A 2 -12.20 -10.46 -9.47
C GLN A 2 -11.99 -9.94 -10.91
N VAL A 3 -12.70 -8.89 -11.33
CA VAL A 3 -12.54 -8.32 -12.69
C VAL A 3 -11.11 -7.82 -12.94
N LYS A 4 -10.49 -7.16 -11.95
CA LYS A 4 -9.10 -6.71 -12.06
C LYS A 4 -8.14 -7.88 -12.23
N PHE A 5 -8.36 -8.97 -11.48
CA PHE A 5 -7.57 -10.18 -11.60
C PHE A 5 -7.71 -10.84 -12.98
N ILE A 6 -8.94 -10.95 -13.48
CA ILE A 6 -9.22 -11.49 -14.81
C ILE A 6 -8.52 -10.67 -15.90
N ILE A 7 -8.57 -9.33 -15.82
CA ILE A 7 -7.88 -8.44 -16.76
C ILE A 7 -6.37 -8.67 -16.73
N VAL A 8 -5.77 -8.81 -15.54
CA VAL A 8 -4.32 -9.08 -15.39
C VAL A 8 -3.95 -10.42 -16.03
N VAL A 9 -4.75 -11.47 -15.81
CA VAL A 9 -4.50 -12.79 -16.41
C VAL A 9 -4.58 -12.72 -17.94
N ILE A 10 -5.60 -12.07 -18.49
CA ILE A 10 -5.72 -11.87 -19.95
C ILE A 10 -4.50 -11.12 -20.49
N PHE A 11 -4.07 -10.06 -19.80
CA PHE A 11 -2.92 -9.27 -20.20
C PHE A 11 -1.61 -10.07 -20.16
N LEU A 12 -1.43 -10.92 -19.15
CA LEU A 12 -0.27 -11.82 -19.05
C LEU A 12 -0.26 -12.85 -20.18
N LEU A 13 -1.41 -13.44 -20.52
CA LEU A 13 -1.51 -14.41 -21.62
C LEU A 13 -1.24 -13.75 -22.97
N LEU A 14 -1.84 -12.59 -23.25
CA LEU A 14 -1.62 -11.85 -24.48
C LEU A 14 -0.18 -11.35 -24.59
N GLY A 15 0.38 -10.83 -23.50
CA GLY A 15 1.78 -10.39 -23.43
C GLY A 15 2.76 -11.54 -23.64
N GLY A 16 2.54 -12.68 -22.98
CA GLY A 16 3.35 -13.88 -23.15
C GLY A 16 3.30 -14.42 -24.57
N TRP A 17 2.10 -14.50 -25.16
CA TRP A 17 1.91 -14.87 -26.56
C TRP A 17 2.64 -13.93 -27.51
N PHE A 18 2.50 -12.61 -27.32
CA PHE A 18 3.18 -11.60 -28.11
C PHE A 18 4.70 -11.74 -28.05
N LEU A 19 5.27 -11.94 -26.85
CA LEU A 19 6.71 -12.12 -26.67
C LEU A 19 7.24 -13.41 -27.31
N ALA A 20 6.48 -14.50 -27.22
CA ALA A 20 6.85 -15.77 -27.83
C ALA A 20 6.93 -15.66 -29.37
N GLN A 21 5.93 -15.01 -29.98
CA GLN A 21 5.87 -14.78 -31.42
C GLN A 21 6.95 -13.79 -31.92
N ASN A 22 7.37 -12.84 -31.07
CA ASN A 22 8.34 -11.81 -31.40
C ASN A 22 9.69 -12.03 -30.67
N SER A 23 10.14 -13.28 -30.60
CA SER A 23 11.38 -13.67 -29.91
C SER A 23 12.64 -13.34 -30.70
N GLN A 24 12.83 -12.05 -31.00
CA GLN A 24 14.05 -11.54 -31.64
C GLN A 24 15.12 -11.14 -30.61
N MET A 25 16.38 -11.20 -31.03
CA MET A 25 17.49 -10.57 -30.29
C MET A 25 17.42 -9.06 -30.48
N VAL A 26 17.59 -8.32 -29.39
CA VAL A 26 17.67 -6.86 -29.40
C VAL A 26 19.02 -6.42 -28.87
N GLN A 27 19.62 -5.45 -29.57
CA GLN A 27 20.83 -4.80 -29.15
C GLN A 27 20.51 -3.74 -28.10
N ILE A 28 21.15 -3.84 -26.95
CA ILE A 28 20.95 -2.90 -25.86
C ILE A 28 22.29 -2.29 -25.47
N LYS A 29 22.27 -0.98 -25.27
CA LYS A 29 23.37 -0.23 -24.64
C LYS A 29 22.87 0.24 -23.29
N PHE A 30 23.28 -0.48 -22.23
CA PHE A 30 23.01 -0.04 -20.87
C PHE A 30 24.02 1.03 -20.46
N PHE A 31 23.65 1.88 -19.50
CA PHE A 31 24.46 3.04 -19.11
C PHE A 31 25.88 2.67 -18.62
N LEU A 32 26.05 1.48 -18.03
CA LEU A 32 27.33 1.00 -17.49
C LEU A 32 27.93 -0.21 -18.23
N TRP A 33 27.16 -0.86 -19.12
CA TRP A 33 27.58 -2.09 -19.79
C TRP A 33 27.67 -1.86 -21.30
N GLY A 34 28.70 -2.42 -21.94
CA GLY A 34 28.89 -2.34 -23.39
C GLY A 34 27.73 -2.93 -24.18
N PRO A 35 27.72 -2.75 -25.52
CA PRO A 35 26.66 -3.28 -26.37
C PRO A 35 26.54 -4.79 -26.19
N GLY A 36 25.35 -5.24 -25.79
CA GLY A 36 25.02 -6.65 -25.62
C GLY A 36 23.77 -7.02 -26.40
N GLU A 37 23.70 -8.27 -26.86
CA GLU A 37 22.51 -8.85 -27.47
C GLU A 37 21.78 -9.69 -26.43
N ILE A 38 20.49 -9.40 -26.24
CA ILE A 38 19.63 -10.15 -25.33
C ILE A 38 18.29 -10.40 -26.02
N SER A 39 17.65 -11.52 -25.67
CA SER A 39 16.31 -11.81 -26.17
C SER A 39 15.31 -10.76 -25.64
N LEU A 40 14.43 -10.31 -26.54
CA LEU A 40 13.33 -9.39 -26.18
C LEU A 40 12.49 -9.93 -25.02
N LEU A 41 12.28 -11.24 -24.96
CA LEU A 41 11.55 -11.90 -23.88
C LEU A 41 12.20 -11.61 -22.52
N VAL A 42 13.51 -11.83 -22.42
CA VAL A 42 14.25 -11.62 -21.16
C VAL A 42 14.21 -10.16 -20.76
N LEU A 43 14.39 -9.24 -21.71
CA LEU A 43 14.34 -7.80 -21.46
C LEU A 43 12.99 -7.36 -20.88
N VAL A 44 11.89 -7.79 -21.52
CA VAL A 44 10.54 -7.38 -21.11
C VAL A 44 10.15 -8.00 -19.77
N VAL A 45 10.44 -9.28 -19.58
CA VAL A 45 10.18 -9.97 -18.30
C VAL A 45 10.96 -9.31 -17.16
N PHE A 46 12.24 -9.00 -17.37
CA PHE A 46 13.06 -8.36 -16.35
C PHE A 46 12.56 -6.94 -16.02
N SER A 47 12.16 -6.17 -17.03
CA SER A 47 11.60 -4.83 -16.84
C SER A 47 10.28 -4.87 -16.07
N PHE A 48 9.40 -5.82 -16.39
CA PHE A 48 8.14 -6.01 -15.68
C PHE A 48 8.37 -6.42 -14.21
N LEU A 49 9.28 -7.39 -13.97
CA LEU A 49 9.65 -7.81 -12.62
C LEU A 49 10.25 -6.67 -11.80
N SER A 50 11.08 -5.83 -12.40
CA SER A 50 11.62 -4.62 -11.75
C SER A 50 10.50 -3.69 -11.29
N GLY A 51 9.46 -3.49 -12.11
CA GLY A 51 8.27 -2.74 -11.71
C GLY A 51 7.52 -3.34 -10.52
N VAL A 52 7.38 -4.67 -10.48
CA VAL A 52 6.77 -5.38 -9.34
C VAL A 52 7.59 -5.14 -8.08
N VAL A 53 8.91 -5.33 -8.15
CA VAL A 53 9.84 -5.09 -7.04
C VAL A 53 9.74 -3.65 -6.53
N LEU A 54 9.71 -2.66 -7.44
CA LEU A 54 9.54 -1.25 -7.08
C LEU A 54 8.21 -1.00 -6.36
N SER A 55 7.12 -1.62 -6.82
CA SER A 55 5.81 -1.49 -6.17
C SER A 55 5.79 -2.07 -4.74
N LEU A 56 6.56 -3.14 -4.49
CA LEU A 56 6.73 -3.69 -3.16
C LEU A 56 7.41 -2.68 -2.23
N PHE A 57 8.48 -2.02 -2.69
CA PHE A 57 9.13 -0.97 -1.91
C PHE A 57 8.20 0.20 -1.58
N ILE A 58 7.40 0.66 -2.55
CA ILE A 58 6.40 1.71 -2.33
C ILE A 58 5.36 1.26 -1.30
N SER A 59 4.89 0.01 -1.41
CA SER A 59 3.90 -0.56 -0.49
C SER A 59 4.40 -0.63 0.95
N LEU A 60 5.70 -0.86 1.17
CA LEU A 60 6.30 -0.84 2.51
C LEU A 60 6.22 0.56 3.13
N VAL A 61 6.51 1.61 2.35
CA VAL A 61 6.39 3.00 2.80
C VAL A 61 4.95 3.34 3.18
N ASP A 62 4.00 2.91 2.37
CA ASP A 62 2.58 3.12 2.65
C ASP A 62 2.10 2.37 3.89
N GLN A 63 2.59 1.16 4.14
CA GLN A 63 2.31 0.44 5.39
C GLN A 63 2.81 1.20 6.63
N VAL A 64 4.00 1.81 6.57
CA VAL A 64 4.53 2.58 7.69
C VAL A 64 3.64 3.80 7.97
N LYS A 65 3.23 4.53 6.92
CA LYS A 65 2.31 5.66 7.04
C LYS A 65 0.97 5.21 7.65
N LEU A 66 0.40 4.12 7.13
CA LEU A 66 -0.87 3.58 7.61
C LEU A 66 -0.80 3.17 9.09
N ARG A 67 0.28 2.53 9.51
CA ARG A 67 0.50 2.18 10.93
C ARG A 67 0.59 3.40 11.83
N ARG A 68 1.23 4.48 11.38
CA ARG A 68 1.29 5.75 12.11
C ARG A 68 -0.09 6.37 12.25
N THR A 69 -0.86 6.42 11.18
CA THR A 69 -2.25 6.93 11.18
C THR A 69 -3.13 6.12 12.13
N ILE A 70 -3.05 4.78 12.09
CA ILE A 70 -3.81 3.91 13.03
C ILE A 70 -3.44 4.23 14.48
N LYS A 71 -2.16 4.44 14.79
CA LYS A 71 -1.72 4.76 16.15
C LYS A 71 -2.25 6.13 16.60
N GLN A 72 -2.25 7.13 15.71
CA GLN A 72 -2.81 8.45 15.99
C GLN A 72 -4.32 8.39 16.23
N GLN A 73 -5.06 7.76 15.33
CA GLN A 73 -6.52 7.58 15.46
C GLN A 73 -6.88 6.84 16.75
N LYS A 74 -6.13 5.79 17.12
CA LYS A 74 -6.35 5.07 18.38
C LYS A 74 -6.10 5.94 19.61
N LYS A 75 -5.11 6.84 19.55
CA LYS A 75 -4.83 7.80 20.63
C LYS A 75 -5.96 8.82 20.76
N GLU A 76 -6.43 9.36 19.65
CA GLU A 76 -7.54 10.32 19.61
C GLU A 76 -8.84 9.71 20.16
N ILE A 77 -9.17 8.48 19.77
CA ILE A 77 -10.32 7.74 20.34
C ILE A 77 -10.19 7.61 21.86
N ARG A 78 -8.99 7.29 22.37
CA ARG A 78 -8.77 7.15 23.81
C ARG A 78 -8.96 8.48 24.55
N GLU A 79 -8.39 9.57 24.03
CA GLU A 79 -8.51 10.91 24.63
C GLU A 79 -9.96 11.41 24.61
N LEU A 80 -10.68 11.18 23.51
CA LEU A 80 -12.10 11.52 23.41
C LEU A 80 -12.94 10.76 24.43
N LYS A 81 -12.66 9.46 24.62
CA LYS A 81 -13.35 8.63 25.61
C LYS A 81 -13.05 9.04 27.05
N GLU A 82 -11.79 9.36 27.34
CA GLU A 82 -11.38 9.82 28.68
C GLU A 82 -12.03 11.18 29.03
N LYS A 83 -12.19 12.06 28.04
CA LYS A 83 -12.92 13.33 28.20
C LYS A 83 -14.42 13.15 28.39
N SER A 84 -15.06 12.21 27.68
CA SER A 84 -16.49 11.93 27.89
C SER A 84 -16.74 11.37 29.28
N ASP A 85 -15.93 10.39 29.69
CA ASP A 85 -16.07 9.73 30.99
C ASP A 85 -15.82 10.75 32.13
N LEU A 86 -14.81 11.62 31.99
CA LEU A 86 -14.54 12.70 32.95
C LEU A 86 -15.69 13.71 33.04
N SER A 87 -16.29 14.09 31.90
CA SER A 87 -17.41 15.02 31.87
C SER A 87 -18.64 14.44 32.57
N GLU A 88 -18.88 13.13 32.45
CA GLU A 88 -19.99 12.42 33.08
C GLU A 88 -19.82 12.37 34.61
N HIS A 89 -18.62 12.06 35.10
CA HIS A 89 -18.32 12.08 36.54
C HIS A 89 -18.44 13.48 37.16
N ILE A 90 -18.05 14.53 36.43
CA ILE A 90 -18.20 15.92 36.90
C ILE A 90 -19.69 16.30 37.01
N SER A 91 -20.54 15.84 36.09
CA SER A 91 -22.00 16.06 36.20
C SER A 91 -22.62 15.30 37.37
N GLU A 92 -22.24 14.05 37.61
CA GLU A 92 -22.73 13.27 38.76
C GLU A 92 -22.31 13.89 40.09
N GLN A 93 -21.05 14.33 40.20
CA GLN A 93 -20.56 14.99 41.41
C GLN A 93 -21.33 16.28 41.72
N ARG A 94 -21.60 17.12 40.71
CA ARG A 94 -22.38 18.35 40.90
C ARG A 94 -23.79 18.09 41.42
N LEU A 95 -24.47 17.07 40.88
CA LEU A 95 -25.79 16.64 41.33
C LEU A 95 -25.77 16.17 42.79
N THR A 96 -24.74 15.42 43.20
CA THR A 96 -24.64 14.97 44.60
C THR A 96 -24.38 16.10 45.59
N THR A 97 -23.56 17.09 45.23
CA THR A 97 -23.32 18.27 46.08
C THR A 97 -24.53 19.18 46.23
N GLU A 98 -25.32 19.39 45.16
CA GLU A 98 -26.55 20.20 45.25
C GLU A 98 -27.63 19.54 46.13
N ILE A 99 -27.67 18.21 46.21
CA ILE A 99 -28.60 17.46 47.07
C ILE A 99 -28.17 17.50 48.55
N THR A 100 -26.88 17.68 48.86
CA THR A 100 -26.38 17.72 50.24
C THR A 100 -26.41 19.12 50.86
N GLU A 101 -26.48 20.17 50.05
CA GLU A 101 -26.54 21.57 50.51
C GLU A 101 -27.97 22.10 50.76
N ASN A 102 -29.02 21.32 50.47
CA ASN A 102 -30.43 21.69 50.61
C ASN A 102 -31.18 20.76 51.57
#